data_AF-A0A1Z8ZW16-F1
#
_entry.id   AF-A0A1Z8ZW16-F1
#
_cell.length_a   1.000
_cell.length_b   1.000
_cell.length_c   1.000
_cell.angle_alpha   90.00
_cell.angle_beta   90.00
_cell.angle_gamma   90.00
#
_symmetry.space_group_name_H-M   'P 1'
#
loop_
_entity.id
_entity.type
_entity.pdbx_description
1 polymer ?
#
loop_
_entity_poly.entity_id
_entity_poly.type
_entity_poly.pdbx_seq_one_letter_code
_entity_poly.pdbx_strand_id
1 'polypeptide(L)'
;MSVRSLQVNFSAFIDWSYNKNYFRLLVSNPLGLPIAAIEGNEELIKVTLPSKRTELVSSENLHRHIGYHLPLNHFPFWVRGFPNPDYDFVGNDVSFDQDGWRIRYSQIQDSLPRKIRLQKEDLILTLFIKSWVTSL
;
A
#
# COMPACT_ATOMS: atom_id res chain seq x y z
N MET A 1 -5.38 2.65 11.94
CA MET A 1 -4.68 1.37 11.71
C MET A 1 -3.37 1.65 11.00
N SER A 2 -2.25 1.09 11.43
CA SER A 2 -0.97 1.21 10.71
C SER A 2 -0.34 -0.15 10.39
N VAL A 3 0.39 -0.20 9.27
CA VAL A 3 1.02 -1.38 8.67
C VAL A 3 2.44 -1.05 8.27
N ARG A 4 3.41 -1.81 8.80
CA ARG A 4 4.81 -1.70 8.41
C ARG A 4 5.21 -2.83 7.47
N SER A 5 5.60 -2.56 6.23
CA SER A 5 5.89 -3.55 5.19
C SER A 5 7.35 -3.52 4.68
N LEU A 6 7.87 -4.62 4.09
CA LEU A 6 9.16 -4.70 3.37
C LEU A 6 8.99 -5.17 1.91
N GLN A 7 9.80 -4.58 1.01
CA GLN A 7 10.32 -5.06 -0.29
C GLN A 7 9.44 -5.13 -1.57
N VAL A 8 9.85 -4.38 -2.61
CA VAL A 8 9.37 -4.47 -4.02
C VAL A 8 10.54 -4.21 -4.98
N ASN A 9 11.25 -5.25 -5.46
CA ASN A 9 12.42 -5.25 -6.37
C ASN A 9 13.61 -4.31 -6.02
N PHE A 10 13.37 -3.12 -5.47
CA PHE A 10 14.18 -2.40 -4.50
C PHE A 10 13.66 -2.72 -3.08
N SER A 11 14.56 -2.99 -2.14
CA SER A 11 14.17 -3.19 -0.75
C SER A 11 13.73 -1.87 -0.12
N ALA A 12 12.44 -1.67 0.09
CA ALA A 12 11.91 -0.51 0.79
C ALA A 12 11.06 -0.96 1.98
N PHE A 13 11.16 -0.22 3.09
CA PHE A 13 10.21 -0.27 4.18
C PHE A 13 9.05 0.67 3.88
N ILE A 14 7.84 0.22 4.20
CA ILE A 14 6.62 1.00 4.12
C ILE A 14 6.07 1.16 5.53
N ASP A 15 5.68 2.36 5.95
CA ASP A 15 4.83 2.61 7.13
C ASP A 15 3.55 3.27 6.63
N TRP A 16 2.49 2.47 6.53
CA TRP A 16 1.19 2.90 6.07
C TRP A 16 0.29 3.14 7.28
N SER A 17 -0.48 4.20 7.29
CA SER A 17 -1.59 4.38 8.22
C SER A 17 -2.80 4.96 7.51
N TYR A 18 -3.98 4.56 7.98
CA TYR A 18 -5.26 5.02 7.43
C TYR A 18 -6.23 5.35 8.56
N ASN A 19 -6.92 6.48 8.42
CA ASN A 19 -7.97 6.94 9.31
C ASN A 19 -9.07 7.64 8.51
N LYS A 20 -10.27 7.05 8.54
CA LYS A 20 -11.50 7.51 7.85
C LYS A 20 -11.31 7.71 6.35
N ASN A 21 -10.77 8.85 5.93
CA ASN A 21 -10.54 9.22 4.54
C ASN A 21 -9.11 9.74 4.30
N TYR A 22 -8.23 9.65 5.30
CA TYR A 22 -6.85 10.12 5.19
C TYR A 22 -5.90 8.95 5.34
N PHE A 23 -4.95 8.84 4.42
CA PHE A 23 -3.88 7.88 4.48
C PHE A 23 -2.52 8.59 4.58
N ARG A 24 -1.56 7.88 5.15
CA ARG A 24 -0.15 8.25 5.16
C ARG A 24 0.67 7.03 4.83
N LEU A 25 1.56 7.15 3.86
CA LEU A 25 2.45 6.12 3.37
C LEU A 25 3.87 6.67 3.41
N LEU A 26 4.66 6.23 4.37
CA LEU A 26 6.09 6.54 4.45
C LEU A 26 6.86 5.40 3.81
N VAL A 27 7.76 5.73 2.89
CA VAL A 27 8.64 4.78 2.21
C VAL A 27 10.07 5.10 2.61
N SER A 28 10.81 4.12 3.10
CA SER A 28 12.24 4.26 3.41
C SER A 28 13.05 3.11 2.83
N ASN A 29 14.35 3.31 2.63
CA ASN A 29 15.25 2.24 2.19
C ASN A 29 15.62 1.31 3.38
N PRO A 30 16.38 0.22 3.17
CA PRO A 30 16.70 -0.73 4.24
C PRO A 30 17.58 -0.16 5.35
N LEU A 31 18.24 0.98 5.08
CA LEU A 31 19.03 1.74 6.05
C LEU A 31 18.17 2.69 6.89
N GLY A 32 16.85 2.74 6.64
CA GLY A 32 15.91 3.61 7.32
C GLY A 32 15.86 5.04 6.77
N LEU A 33 16.57 5.35 5.68
CA LEU A 33 16.52 6.68 5.07
C LEU A 33 15.20 6.84 4.30
N PRO A 34 14.48 7.96 4.48
CA PRO A 34 13.25 8.20 3.75
C PRO A 34 13.52 8.27 2.24
N ILE A 35 12.63 7.67 1.44
CA ILE A 35 12.59 7.74 -0.03
C ILE A 35 11.40 8.60 -0.47
N ALA A 36 10.25 8.46 0.22
CA ALA A 36 9.05 9.23 -0.06
C ALA A 36 8.14 9.29 1.16
N ALA A 37 7.34 10.35 1.25
CA ALA A 37 6.14 10.39 2.09
C ALA A 37 4.96 10.78 1.20
N ILE A 38 3.92 9.96 1.20
CA ILE A 38 2.70 10.15 0.40
C ILE A 38 1.55 10.19 1.38
N GLU A 39 0.82 11.30 1.45
CA GLU A 39 -0.25 11.46 2.43
C GLU A 39 -1.39 12.29 1.86
N GLY A 40 -2.62 11.97 2.21
CA GLY A 40 -3.78 12.65 1.64
C GLY A 40 -5.02 11.78 1.62
N ASN A 41 -5.90 12.07 0.67
CA ASN A 41 -7.17 11.38 0.46
C ASN A 41 -7.36 11.09 -1.04
N GLU A 42 -8.57 10.67 -1.44
CA GLU A 42 -8.89 10.38 -2.85
C GLU A 42 -8.86 11.62 -3.76
N GLU A 43 -8.96 12.82 -3.20
CA GLU A 43 -9.01 14.09 -3.94
C GLU A 43 -7.61 14.69 -4.14
N LEU A 44 -6.84 14.79 -3.05
CA LEU A 44 -5.58 15.50 -3.01
C LEU A 44 -4.53 14.72 -2.21
N ILE A 45 -3.38 14.51 -2.84
CA ILE A 45 -2.26 13.77 -2.30
C ILE A 45 -1.06 14.68 -2.24
N LYS A 46 -0.43 14.73 -1.08
CA LYS A 46 0.85 15.38 -0.87
C LYS A 46 1.98 14.36 -1.02
N VAL A 47 2.90 14.62 -1.93
CA VAL A 47 4.09 13.81 -2.17
C VAL A 47 5.31 14.59 -1.73
N THR A 48 6.09 14.03 -0.81
CA THR A 48 7.35 14.61 -0.34
C THR A 48 8.48 13.65 -0.68
N LEU A 49 9.51 14.13 -1.37
CA LEU A 49 10.71 13.36 -1.70
C LEU A 49 11.94 14.03 -1.04
N PRO A 50 12.94 13.28 -0.56
CA PRO A 50 14.07 13.80 0.23
C PRO A 50 14.84 14.96 -0.40
N SER A 51 14.88 15.01 -1.74
CA SER A 51 15.67 15.96 -2.52
C SER A 51 14.84 16.91 -3.37
N LYS A 52 13.50 16.83 -3.30
CA LYS A 52 12.59 17.66 -4.10
C LYS A 52 11.63 18.44 -3.20
N ARG A 53 10.99 19.47 -3.77
CA ARG A 53 9.89 20.15 -3.09
C ARG A 53 8.74 19.17 -2.86
N THR A 54 8.04 19.39 -1.77
CA THR A 54 6.71 18.84 -1.54
C THR A 54 5.78 19.30 -2.65
N GLU A 55 5.07 18.36 -3.25
CA GLU A 55 4.11 18.61 -4.33
C GLU A 55 2.72 18.12 -3.92
N LEU A 56 1.70 18.85 -4.39
CA LEU A 56 0.30 18.45 -4.29
C LEU A 56 -0.14 17.90 -5.64
N VAL A 57 -0.64 16.67 -5.65
CA VAL A 57 -0.99 15.92 -6.85
C VAL A 57 -2.39 15.33 -6.66
N SER A 58 -3.17 15.27 -7.74
CA SER A 58 -4.39 14.48 -7.72
C SER A 58 -4.06 12.99 -7.66
N SER A 59 -4.97 12.19 -7.12
CA SER A 59 -4.85 10.71 -7.10
C SER A 59 -4.59 10.14 -8.49
N GLU A 60 -5.28 10.65 -9.51
CA GLU A 60 -5.10 10.28 -10.92
C GLU A 60 -3.67 10.54 -11.43
N ASN A 61 -3.01 11.61 -10.96
CA ASN A 61 -1.68 12.01 -11.42
C ASN A 61 -0.53 11.48 -10.56
N LEU A 62 -0.82 10.74 -9.48
CA LEU A 62 0.20 10.22 -8.57
C LEU A 62 1.22 9.34 -9.31
N HIS A 63 0.76 8.51 -10.25
CA HIS A 63 1.62 7.61 -11.02
C HIS A 63 2.74 8.33 -11.77
N ARG A 64 2.54 9.58 -12.20
CA ARG A 64 3.57 10.39 -12.88
C ARG A 64 4.73 10.77 -11.97
N HIS A 65 4.50 10.78 -10.65
CA HIS A 65 5.47 11.18 -9.65
C HIS A 65 6.23 9.98 -9.08
N ILE A 66 5.56 8.84 -8.95
CA ILE A 66 6.14 7.63 -8.34
C ILE A 66 6.48 6.53 -9.36
N GLY A 67 6.05 6.67 -10.62
CA GLY A 67 6.37 5.76 -11.73
C GLY A 67 5.45 4.54 -11.86
N TYR A 68 4.45 4.38 -11.00
CA TYR A 68 3.51 3.26 -11.01
C TYR A 68 2.15 3.65 -10.45
N HIS A 69 1.11 2.90 -10.83
CA HIS A 69 -0.24 3.06 -10.29
C HIS A 69 -0.35 2.36 -8.94
N LEU A 70 -0.64 3.12 -7.88
CA LEU A 70 -0.98 2.55 -6.58
C LEU A 70 -2.50 2.30 -6.50
N PRO A 71 -2.94 1.12 -6.02
CA PRO A 71 -4.35 0.83 -5.84
C PRO A 71 -4.85 1.45 -4.53
N LEU A 72 -4.85 2.79 -4.45
CA LEU A 72 -5.11 3.54 -3.22
C LEU A 72 -6.47 3.18 -2.59
N ASN A 73 -7.50 3.02 -3.42
CA ASN A 73 -8.86 2.74 -2.94
C ASN A 73 -9.01 1.30 -2.43
N HIS A 74 -8.21 0.35 -2.94
CA HIS A 74 -8.25 -1.03 -2.47
C HIS A 74 -7.29 -1.32 -1.32
N PHE A 75 -6.20 -0.57 -1.22
CA PHE A 75 -5.15 -0.79 -0.22
C PHE A 75 -5.68 -0.96 1.21
N PRO A 76 -6.63 -0.13 1.70
CA PRO A 76 -7.18 -0.28 3.03
C PRO A 76 -7.81 -1.65 3.28
N PHE A 77 -8.41 -2.26 2.26
CA PHE A 77 -9.06 -3.57 2.35
C PHE A 77 -8.04 -4.69 2.20
N TRP A 78 -7.24 -4.63 1.14
CA TRP A 78 -6.28 -5.68 0.82
C TRP A 78 -5.23 -5.86 1.90
N VAL A 79 -4.77 -4.76 2.51
CA VAL A 79 -3.83 -4.82 3.62
C VAL A 79 -4.42 -5.60 4.80
N ARG A 80 -5.72 -5.44 5.09
CA ARG A 80 -6.44 -6.14 6.16
C ARG A 80 -6.83 -7.58 5.86
N GLY A 81 -6.59 -8.07 4.64
CA GLY A 81 -6.82 -9.47 4.32
C GLY A 81 -8.13 -9.76 3.56
N PHE A 82 -8.82 -8.74 3.04
CA PHE A 82 -10.08 -8.95 2.33
C PHE A 82 -10.19 -8.08 1.07
N PRO A 83 -10.99 -8.51 0.07
CA PRO A 83 -11.27 -7.72 -1.12
C PRO A 83 -11.98 -6.41 -0.78
N ASN A 84 -11.82 -5.41 -1.63
CA ASN A 84 -12.61 -4.18 -1.54
C ASN A 84 -14.10 -4.54 -1.79
N PRO A 85 -15.02 -4.25 -0.85
CA PRO A 85 -16.44 -4.62 -0.97
C PRO A 85 -17.18 -3.87 -2.08
N ASP A 86 -16.65 -2.74 -2.56
CA ASP A 86 -17.30 -1.93 -3.59
C ASP A 86 -17.05 -2.47 -5.01
N TYR A 87 -16.26 -3.55 -5.15
CA TYR A 87 -15.81 -4.10 -6.43
C TYR A 87 -15.93 -5.62 -6.42
N ASP A 88 -16.28 -6.19 -7.57
CA ASP A 88 -16.26 -7.63 -7.75
C ASP A 88 -14.83 -8.18 -7.61
N PHE A 89 -14.72 -9.44 -7.21
CA PHE A 89 -13.46 -10.16 -7.18
C PHE A 89 -13.67 -11.61 -7.63
N VAL A 90 -12.61 -12.23 -8.12
CA VAL A 90 -12.61 -13.65 -8.48
C VAL A 90 -11.53 -14.36 -7.68
N GLY A 91 -11.90 -15.41 -6.94
CA GLY A 91 -10.97 -16.21 -6.16
C GLY A 91 -11.50 -16.55 -4.77
N ASN A 92 -10.62 -16.54 -3.78
CA ASN A 92 -10.93 -16.88 -2.39
C ASN A 92 -10.17 -15.97 -1.41
N ASP A 93 -10.41 -16.20 -0.12
CA ASP A 93 -9.87 -15.39 0.98
C ASP A 93 -8.34 -15.31 1.03
N VAL A 94 -7.61 -16.26 0.43
CA VAL A 94 -6.13 -16.29 0.44
C VAL A 94 -5.51 -15.86 -0.89
N SER A 95 -6.27 -15.88 -1.97
CA SER A 95 -5.82 -15.51 -3.31
C SER A 95 -7.00 -15.09 -4.19
N PHE A 96 -7.00 -13.83 -4.62
CA PHE A 96 -8.05 -13.29 -5.48
C PHE A 96 -7.51 -12.28 -6.49
N ASP A 97 -8.28 -12.11 -7.57
CA ASP A 97 -8.07 -11.07 -8.57
C ASP A 97 -9.15 -9.99 -8.43
N GLN A 98 -8.75 -8.72 -8.40
CA GLN A 98 -9.64 -7.55 -8.31
C GLN A 98 -8.99 -6.35 -9.01
N ASP A 99 -9.71 -5.66 -9.92
CA ASP A 99 -9.24 -4.48 -10.69
C ASP A 99 -7.88 -4.66 -11.41
N GLY A 100 -7.69 -5.87 -11.95
CA GLY A 100 -6.46 -6.27 -12.65
C GLY A 100 -5.28 -6.56 -11.72
N TRP A 101 -5.49 -6.53 -10.41
CA TRP A 101 -4.49 -6.96 -9.43
C TRP A 101 -4.75 -8.40 -8.99
N ARG A 102 -3.68 -9.18 -8.88
CA ARG A 102 -3.65 -10.46 -8.18
C ARG A 102 -3.10 -10.27 -6.77
N ILE A 103 -3.91 -10.60 -5.78
CA ILE A 103 -3.61 -10.52 -4.36
C ILE A 103 -3.36 -11.94 -3.85
N ARG A 104 -2.30 -12.14 -3.08
CA ARG A 104 -2.01 -13.41 -2.39
C ARG A 104 -1.55 -13.17 -0.96
N TYR A 105 -2.27 -13.73 0.00
CA TYR A 105 -1.85 -13.80 1.39
C TYR A 105 -1.05 -15.08 1.61
N SER A 106 0.24 -14.92 1.90
CA SER A 106 1.18 -16.04 1.98
C SER A 106 1.62 -16.35 3.41
N GLN A 107 1.39 -15.43 4.34
CA GLN A 107 1.55 -15.65 5.77
C GLN A 107 0.44 -14.90 6.51
N ILE A 108 -0.17 -15.56 7.50
CA ILE A 108 -1.21 -15.02 8.36
C ILE A 108 -0.77 -15.25 9.81
N GLN A 109 -0.96 -14.25 10.67
CA GLN A 109 -0.73 -14.32 12.11
C GLN A 109 -1.88 -13.61 12.82
N ASP A 110 -2.47 -14.25 13.83
CA ASP A 110 -3.59 -13.70 14.61
C ASP A 110 -4.75 -13.21 13.72
N SER A 111 -5.09 -14.00 12.69
CA SER A 111 -6.10 -13.67 11.67
C SER A 111 -5.80 -12.45 10.79
N LEU A 112 -4.58 -11.92 10.85
CA LEU A 112 -4.15 -10.79 10.04
C LEU A 112 -3.02 -11.18 9.09
N PRO A 113 -2.98 -10.61 7.86
CA PRO A 113 -1.87 -10.86 6.96
C PRO A 113 -0.52 -10.42 7.55
N ARG A 114 0.47 -11.28 7.39
CA ARG A 114 1.90 -11.05 7.68
C ARG A 114 2.67 -10.82 6.39
N LYS A 115 2.27 -11.48 5.30
CA LYS A 115 2.88 -11.34 3.99
C LYS A 115 1.83 -11.30 2.90
N ILE A 116 1.79 -10.19 2.17
CA ILE A 116 0.87 -9.96 1.05
C ILE A 116 1.70 -9.80 -0.22
N ARG A 117 1.31 -10.46 -1.31
CA ARG A 117 1.88 -10.22 -2.62
C ARG A 117 0.79 -9.68 -3.53
N LEU A 118 0.98 -8.46 -4.03
CA LEU A 118 0.13 -7.79 -5.00
C LEU A 118 0.85 -7.79 -6.34
N GLN A 119 0.17 -8.18 -7.40
CA GLN A 119 0.76 -8.17 -8.75
C GLN A 119 -0.21 -7.56 -9.74
N LYS A 120 0.27 -6.66 -10.59
CA LYS A 120 -0.46 -6.16 -11.76
C LYS A 120 0.52 -6.06 -12.91
N GLU A 121 0.26 -6.80 -13.99
CA GLU A 121 1.20 -6.94 -15.10
C GLU A 121 2.60 -7.34 -14.60
N ASP A 122 3.63 -6.56 -14.92
CA ASP A 122 5.03 -6.77 -14.50
C ASP A 122 5.35 -6.16 -13.12
N LEU A 123 4.42 -5.39 -12.53
CA LEU A 123 4.58 -4.81 -11.21
C LEU A 123 4.26 -5.85 -10.13
N ILE A 124 5.22 -6.13 -9.25
CA ILE A 124 5.04 -7.02 -8.10
C ILE A 124 5.35 -6.25 -6.82
N LEU A 125 4.32 -5.96 -6.02
CA LEU A 125 4.48 -5.44 -4.67
C LEU A 125 4.46 -6.60 -3.67
N THR A 126 5.50 -6.78 -2.86
CA THR A 126 5.43 -7.65 -1.68
C THR A 126 5.34 -6.77 -0.43
N LEU A 127 4.44 -7.12 0.47
CA LEU A 127 4.28 -6.46 1.74
C LEU A 127 4.54 -7.44 2.89
N PHE A 128 5.40 -7.07 3.83
CA PHE A 128 5.68 -7.85 5.04
C PHE A 128 5.29 -7.10 6.31
N ILE A 129 4.08 -7.35 6.79
CA ILE A 129 3.49 -6.62 7.91
C ILE A 129 4.21 -6.99 9.22
N LYS A 130 5.02 -6.07 9.76
CA LYS A 130 5.79 -6.29 10.99
C LYS A 130 4.93 -6.22 12.26
N SER A 131 4.02 -5.26 12.29
CA SER A 131 3.17 -4.99 13.45
C SER A 131 1.87 -4.35 12.99
N TRP A 132 0.78 -4.78 13.60
CA TRP A 132 -0.52 -4.14 13.51
C TRP A 132 -0.71 -3.23 14.71
N VAL A 133 -0.91 -1.93 14.47
CA VAL A 133 -1.30 -1.01 15.54
C VAL A 133 -2.76 -0.63 15.34
N THR A 134 -3.61 -1.13 16.24
CA THR A 134 -5.00 -0.70 16.36
C THR A 134 -5.01 0.48 17.31
N SER A 135 -5.31 1.67 16.80
CA SER A 135 -5.59 2.84 17.65
C SER A 135 -6.93 2.58 18.33
N LEU A 136 -6.93 2.50 19.67
CA LEU A 136 -8.14 2.51 20.50
C LEU A 136 -8.79 3.91 20.46
#